data_AF-A0A950H576-F1
#
_entry.id   AF-A0A950H576-F1
#
_cell.length_a   1.000
_cell.length_b   1.000
_cell.length_c   1.000
_cell.angle_alpha   90.00
_cell.angle_beta   90.00
_cell.angle_gamma   90.00
#
_symmetry.space_group_name_H-M   'P 1'
#
loop_
_entity.id
_entity.type
_entity.pdbx_description
1 polymer ?
#
loop_
_entity_poly.entity_id
_entity_poly.type
_entity_poly.pdbx_seq_one_letter_code
_entity_poly.pdbx_strand_id
1 'polypeptide(L)'
;MNLSHSDPGLTPRPVRDSQSDMAEIVLPNDANPLGALLGGRLMHWIDLAGALAAHRHSRHYVVTAAIDHLDFLFPVHVGDL
;
A
#
# COMPACT_ATOMS: atom_id res chain seq x y z
N MET A 1 6.10 -31.62 -20.63
CA MET A 1 7.02 -30.47 -20.46
C MET A 1 7.42 -30.42 -19.00
N ASN A 2 8.69 -30.72 -18.72
CA ASN A 2 9.25 -30.87 -17.38
C ASN A 2 9.55 -29.49 -16.78
N LEU A 3 8.86 -29.10 -15.70
CA LEU A 3 9.22 -27.93 -14.89
C LEU A 3 10.10 -28.39 -13.72
N SER A 4 11.37 -28.63 -14.01
CA SER A 4 12.41 -28.68 -12.97
C SER A 4 13.00 -27.28 -12.81
N HIS A 5 12.23 -26.37 -12.20
CA HIS A 5 12.81 -25.15 -11.65
C HIS A 5 13.15 -25.46 -10.19
N SER A 6 14.43 -25.76 -9.95
CA SER A 6 15.00 -25.68 -8.62
C SER A 6 14.96 -24.21 -8.24
N ASP A 7 13.97 -23.81 -7.45
CA ASP A 7 13.88 -22.46 -6.89
C ASP A 7 15.18 -22.22 -6.10
N PRO A 8 16.06 -21.29 -6.53
CA PRO A 8 17.32 -21.05 -5.85
C PRO A 8 16.96 -20.48 -4.48
N GLY A 9 16.96 -21.36 -3.47
CA GLY A 9 16.39 -21.16 -2.14
C GLY A 9 16.22 -19.69 -1.76
N LEU A 10 14.97 -19.21 -1.81
CA LEU A 10 14.64 -17.82 -1.48
C LEU A 10 15.25 -17.48 -0.13
N THR A 11 16.23 -16.57 -0.12
CA THR A 11 16.83 -16.10 1.12
C THR A 11 15.79 -15.24 1.85
N PRO A 12 15.34 -15.63 3.05
CA PRO A 12 14.37 -14.85 3.81
C PRO A 12 14.91 -13.46 4.10
N ARG A 13 14.06 -12.44 4.00
CA ARG A 13 14.40 -11.05 4.29
C ARG A 13 13.60 -10.57 5.50
N PRO A 14 14.21 -9.86 6.45
CA PRO A 14 13.49 -9.32 7.60
C PRO A 14 12.56 -8.18 7.17
N VAL A 15 11.45 -8.00 7.90
CA VAL A 15 10.44 -6.96 7.63
C VAL A 15 11.05 -5.56 7.50
N ARG A 16 12.04 -5.23 8.35
CA ARG A 16 12.72 -3.93 8.36
C ARG A 16 13.35 -3.54 7.03
N ASP A 17 13.73 -4.51 6.20
CA ASP A 17 14.36 -4.24 4.90
C ASP A 17 13.33 -3.73 3.86
N SER A 18 12.04 -3.90 4.15
CA SER A 18 10.92 -3.54 3.27
C SER A 18 9.89 -2.60 3.93
N GLN A 19 10.10 -2.22 5.20
CA GLN A 19 9.20 -1.29 5.89
C GLN A 19 9.13 0.02 5.11
N SER A 20 7.90 0.50 4.90
CA SER A 20 7.61 1.66 4.06
C SER A 20 6.50 2.46 4.70
N ASP A 21 6.80 3.70 5.06
CA ASP A 21 5.86 4.63 5.67
C ASP A 21 5.57 5.77 4.70
N MET A 22 4.35 6.27 4.72
CA MET A 22 3.90 7.41 3.93
C MET A 22 3.09 8.34 4.82
N ALA A 23 3.31 9.64 4.67
CA ALA A 23 2.60 10.68 5.40
C ALA A 23 2.10 11.70 4.39
N GLU A 24 0.79 11.92 4.35
CA GLU A 24 0.11 12.72 3.35
C GLU A 24 -0.79 13.73 4.05
N ILE A 25 -0.67 15.01 3.70
CA ILE A 25 -1.61 16.02 4.15
C ILE A 25 -2.87 15.90 3.29
N VAL A 26 -4.05 15.86 3.90
CA VAL A 26 -5.31 15.86 3.15
C VAL A 26 -5.51 17.23 2.51
N LEU A 27 -5.43 17.28 1.18
CA LEU A 27 -5.67 18.50 0.43
C LEU A 27 -7.16 18.66 0.06
N PRO A 28 -7.62 19.87 -0.28
CA PRO A 28 -9.01 20.07 -0.72
C PRO A 28 -9.43 19.17 -1.90
N ASN A 29 -8.51 18.82 -2.79
CA ASN A 29 -8.78 17.93 -3.93
C ASN A 29 -8.94 16.45 -3.54
N ASP A 30 -8.48 16.08 -2.34
CA ASP A 30 -8.59 14.72 -1.81
C ASP A 30 -9.89 14.50 -1.03
N ALA A 31 -10.62 15.57 -0.74
CA ALA A 31 -11.81 15.56 0.10
C ALA A 31 -13.11 15.61 -0.71
N ASN A 32 -14.17 15.11 -0.09
CA ASN A 32 -15.53 15.29 -0.56
C ASN A 32 -16.05 16.70 -0.20
N PRO A 33 -17.23 17.12 -0.69
CA PRO A 33 -17.79 18.44 -0.38
C PRO A 33 -18.04 18.74 1.11
N LEU A 34 -18.03 17.73 1.98
CA LEU A 34 -18.14 17.90 3.44
C LEU A 34 -16.78 18.11 4.11
N GLY A 35 -15.68 18.16 3.33
CA GLY A 35 -14.32 18.37 3.84
C GLY A 35 -13.67 17.12 4.41
N ALA A 36 -14.28 15.94 4.25
CA ALA A 36 -13.70 14.66 4.67
C ALA A 36 -13.00 13.96 3.51
N LEU A 37 -11.87 13.32 3.78
CA LEU A 37 -11.08 12.54 2.83
C LEU A 37 -11.95 11.53 2.09
N LEU A 38 -11.82 11.52 0.76
CA LEU A 38 -12.45 10.51 -0.09
C LEU A 38 -11.84 9.14 0.23
N GLY A 39 -12.68 8.16 0.57
CA GLY A 39 -12.21 6.80 0.85
C GLY A 39 -11.38 6.20 -0.29
N GLY A 40 -11.73 6.50 -1.55
CA GLY A 40 -10.95 6.10 -2.72
C GLY A 40 -9.52 6.64 -2.74
N ARG A 41 -9.31 7.86 -2.23
CA ARG A 41 -7.97 8.46 -2.13
C ARG A 41 -7.14 7.79 -1.05
N LEU A 42 -7.74 7.52 0.10
CA LEU A 42 -7.09 6.76 1.17
C LEU A 42 -6.70 5.35 0.71
N MET A 43 -7.60 4.65 -0.01
CA MET A 43 -7.31 3.33 -0.58
C MET A 43 -6.14 3.37 -1.58
N HIS A 44 -6.07 4.40 -2.42
CA HIS A 44 -4.96 4.59 -3.35
C HIS A 44 -3.61 4.78 -2.61
N TRP A 45 -3.61 5.54 -1.53
CA TRP A 45 -2.41 5.71 -0.70
C TRP A 45 -1.97 4.42 -0.02
N ILE A 46 -2.92 3.63 0.50
CA ILE A 46 -2.65 2.30 1.08
C ILE A 46 -2.04 1.37 0.02
N ASP A 47 -2.60 1.36 -1.19
CA ASP A 47 -2.10 0.53 -2.30
C ASP A 47 -0.66 0.91 -2.70
N LEU A 48 -0.34 2.20 -2.80
CA LEU A 48 1.02 2.67 -3.07
C LEU A 48 2.03 2.25 -2.00
N ALA A 49 1.69 2.42 -0.71
CA ALA A 49 2.55 2.03 0.39
C ALA A 49 2.79 0.51 0.40
N GLY A 50 1.73 -0.28 0.19
CA GLY A 50 1.81 -1.75 0.08
C GLY A 50 2.66 -2.20 -1.10
N ALA A 51 2.47 -1.59 -2.28
CA ALA A 51 3.25 -1.90 -3.47
C ALA A 51 4.75 -1.59 -3.27
N LEU A 52 5.10 -0.47 -2.62
CA LEU A 52 6.48 -0.13 -2.28
C LEU A 52 7.10 -1.17 -1.35
N ALA A 53 6.39 -1.57 -0.29
CA ALA A 53 6.87 -2.60 0.62
C ALA A 53 7.07 -3.95 -0.09
N ALA A 54 6.09 -4.38 -0.90
CA ALA A 54 6.15 -5.63 -1.65
C ALA A 54 7.26 -5.61 -2.72
N HIS A 55 7.47 -4.49 -3.41
CA HIS A 55 8.54 -4.34 -4.37
C HIS A 55 9.92 -4.41 -3.70
N ARG A 56 10.11 -3.72 -2.57
CA ARG A 56 11.36 -3.79 -1.78
C ARG A 56 11.62 -5.21 -1.26
N HIS A 57 10.58 -5.86 -0.75
CA HIS A 57 10.70 -7.21 -0.20
C HIS A 57 11.03 -8.25 -1.28
N SER A 58 10.35 -8.19 -2.43
CA SER A 58 10.52 -9.17 -3.51
C SER A 58 11.72 -8.88 -4.40
N ARG A 59 12.10 -7.60 -4.57
CA ARG A 59 13.02 -7.09 -5.59
C ARG A 59 12.59 -7.40 -7.03
N HIS A 60 11.27 -7.50 -7.24
CA HIS A 60 10.65 -7.81 -8.53
C HIS A 60 9.43 -6.92 -8.76
N TYR A 61 8.91 -6.94 -9.99
CA TYR A 61 7.62 -6.34 -10.28
C TYR A 61 6.52 -7.08 -9.52
N VAL A 62 5.60 -6.30 -8.96
CA VAL A 62 4.46 -6.79 -8.18
C VAL A 62 3.18 -6.15 -8.70
N VAL A 63 2.08 -6.84 -8.46
CA VAL A 63 0.72 -6.33 -8.72
C VAL A 63 -0.13 -6.59 -7.47
N THR A 64 -1.08 -5.70 -7.21
CA THR A 64 -2.02 -5.89 -6.11
C THR A 64 -3.05 -6.93 -6.53
N ALA A 65 -3.01 -8.11 -5.91
CA ALA A 65 -3.93 -9.20 -6.21
C ALA A 65 -5.31 -8.97 -5.58
N ALA A 66 -5.33 -8.52 -4.33
CA ALA A 66 -6.52 -8.18 -3.58
C ALA A 66 -6.17 -7.26 -2.40
N ILE A 67 -7.18 -6.56 -1.91
CA ILE A 67 -7.19 -5.91 -0.60
C ILE A 67 -8.37 -6.54 0.14
N ASP A 68 -8.16 -7.10 1.33
CA ASP A 68 -9.16 -7.93 2.01
C ASP A 68 -10.36 -7.12 2.53
N HIS A 69 -10.16 -6.37 3.62
CA HIS A 69 -11.22 -5.57 4.24
C HIS A 69 -10.65 -4.24 4.73
N LEU A 70 -11.40 -3.15 4.51
CA LEU A 70 -11.08 -1.82 5.01
C LEU A 70 -12.29 -1.22 5.72
N ASP A 71 -12.08 -0.80 6.96
CA ASP A 71 -13.06 -0.10 7.79
C ASP A 71 -12.62 1.35 8.01
N PHE A 72 -13.42 2.30 7.53
CA PHE A 72 -13.21 3.72 7.80
C PHE A 72 -13.90 4.11 9.11
N LEU A 73 -13.16 4.00 10.21
CA LEU A 73 -13.72 4.19 11.56
C LEU A 73 -14.04 5.64 11.88
N PHE A 74 -13.23 6.58 11.39
CA PHE A 74 -13.36 8.01 11.66
C PHE A 74 -13.08 8.83 10.39
N PRO A 75 -13.73 9.99 10.21
CA PRO A 75 -13.40 10.90 9.14
C PRO A 75 -12.02 11.53 9.37
N VAL A 76 -11.27 11.69 8.29
CA VAL A 76 -10.04 12.50 8.22
C VAL A 76 -10.38 13.77 7.43
N HIS A 77 -9.99 14.94 7.91
CA HIS A 77 -10.40 16.21 7.33
C HIS A 77 -9.28 16.88 6.55
N VAL A 78 -9.65 17.80 5.66
CA VAL A 78 -8.70 18.68 4.98
C VAL A 78 -7.78 19.37 6.00
N GLY A 79 -6.48 19.25 5.79
CA GLY A 79 -5.44 19.80 6.67
C GLY A 79 -4.88 18.82 7.70
N ASP A 80 -5.53 17.66 7.92
CA ASP A 80 -4.98 16.60 8.77
C ASP A 80 -3.76 15.94 8.08
N LEU A 81 -2.83 15.41 8.90
CA LEU A 81 -1.63 14.67 8.51
C LEU A 81 -1.64 13.26 9.10
#